data_AF-B5GST1-F1
#
_entry.id   AF-B5GST1-F1
#
_cell.length_a   1.000
_cell.length_b   1.000
_cell.length_c   1.000
_cell.angle_alpha   90.00
_cell.angle_beta   90.00
_cell.angle_gamma   90.00
#
_symmetry.space_group_name_H-M   'P 1'
#
loop_
_entity.id
_entity.type
_entity.pdbx_description
1 polymer ?
#
loop_
_entity_poly.entity_id
_entity_poly.type
_entity_poly.pdbx_seq_one_letter_code
_entity_poly.pdbx_strand_id
1 'polypeptide(L)'
;MTSAAPEVTEIDPPPAKPRLRGWLHAGMFPAVLVAGLVLTAFATTPKARVACAIYTLTACLLFGVSALYHRGNWGPRGEAVLRRLDHANIFLIIAGTYTPLTMLLLPETKAKPLMWAVWAAATAGIAFRVFWVGAPRWLYTPCYIAMGWAAVFFLPDFLRAGGIAVLVCVVTGGLLYSVGGVVYGIKRPNPSPRWFGFHEVFHSLTLAAFVVHYVGISLVAYQS
;
A
#
# COMPACT_ATOMS: atom_id res chain seq x y z
N MET A 1 52.93 -23.60 26.34
CA MET A 1 52.13 -22.61 25.58
C MET A 1 50.87 -23.30 25.09
N THR A 2 49.80 -23.26 25.87
CA THR A 2 48.48 -23.79 25.49
C THR A 2 47.78 -22.75 24.62
N SER A 3 47.66 -23.03 23.33
CA SER A 3 46.86 -22.24 22.40
C SER A 3 45.38 -22.37 22.78
N ALA A 4 44.77 -21.28 23.25
CA ALA A 4 43.33 -21.23 23.49
C ALA A 4 42.59 -21.25 22.14
N ALA A 5 41.64 -22.17 22.00
CA ALA A 5 40.77 -22.22 20.83
C ALA A 5 39.97 -20.91 20.71
N PRO A 6 39.70 -20.42 19.48
CA PRO A 6 38.92 -19.21 19.29
C PRO A 6 37.51 -19.40 19.82
N GLU A 7 37.10 -18.49 20.70
CA GLU A 7 35.74 -18.39 21.25
C GLU A 7 34.76 -18.20 20.09
N VAL A 8 33.90 -19.20 19.86
CA VAL A 8 32.83 -19.11 18.86
C VAL A 8 31.85 -18.07 19.40
N THR A 9 31.90 -16.85 18.86
CA THR A 9 30.86 -15.83 19.10
C THR A 9 29.51 -16.43 18.71
N GLU A 10 28.70 -16.78 19.70
CA GLU A 10 27.29 -17.11 19.51
C GLU A 10 26.62 -15.93 18.80
N ILE A 11 26.22 -16.15 17.55
CA ILE A 11 25.45 -15.17 16.80
C ILE A 11 24.05 -15.22 17.40
N ASP A 12 23.67 -14.16 18.13
CA ASP A 12 22.32 -14.02 18.68
C ASP A 12 21.28 -14.39 17.61
N PRO A 13 20.29 -15.23 17.95
CA PRO A 13 19.24 -15.58 17.00
C PRO A 13 18.54 -14.30 16.54
N PRO A 14 18.16 -14.22 15.25
CA PRO A 14 17.49 -13.03 14.74
C PRO A 14 16.23 -12.75 15.57
N PRO A 15 15.92 -11.47 15.84
CA PRO A 15 14.81 -11.11 16.70
C PRO A 15 13.51 -11.72 16.18
N ALA A 16 12.77 -12.36 17.08
CA ALA A 16 11.54 -13.07 16.75
C ALA A 16 10.51 -12.15 16.08
N LYS A 17 9.81 -12.68 15.07
CA LYS A 17 8.71 -11.99 14.39
C LYS A 17 7.62 -11.64 15.42
N PRO A 18 7.13 -10.38 15.48
CA PRO A 18 6.09 -10.00 16.41
C PRO A 18 4.81 -10.84 16.23
N ARG A 19 4.12 -11.13 17.33
CA ARG A 19 2.92 -12.00 17.33
C ARG A 19 1.78 -11.49 16.44
N LEU A 20 1.61 -10.18 16.32
CA LEU A 20 0.55 -9.56 15.51
C LEU A 20 0.90 -9.42 14.03
N ARG A 21 2.07 -9.90 13.60
CA ARG A 21 2.50 -9.80 12.21
C ARG A 21 1.50 -10.44 11.25
N GLY A 22 1.01 -9.63 10.31
CA GLY A 22 0.06 -10.05 9.27
C GLY A 22 -1.41 -10.06 9.70
N TRP A 23 -1.73 -9.96 11.00
CA TRP A 23 -3.12 -10.06 11.46
C TRP A 23 -3.99 -8.87 11.03
N LEU A 24 -3.44 -7.65 11.00
CA LEU A 24 -4.16 -6.46 10.54
C LEU A 24 -4.64 -6.63 9.09
N HIS A 25 -3.77 -7.10 8.19
CA HIS A 25 -4.13 -7.32 6.79
C HIS A 25 -5.03 -8.54 6.60
N ALA A 26 -4.86 -9.59 7.41
CA ALA A 26 -5.74 -10.76 7.40
C ALA A 26 -7.18 -10.38 7.78
N GLY A 27 -7.36 -9.55 8.80
CA GLY A 27 -8.68 -9.02 9.17
C GLY A 27 -9.24 -8.01 8.17
N MET A 28 -8.37 -7.19 7.57
CA MET A 28 -8.78 -6.17 6.61
C MET A 28 -9.24 -6.74 5.27
N PHE A 29 -8.66 -7.86 4.81
CA PHE A 29 -9.00 -8.46 3.52
C PHE A 29 -10.51 -8.73 3.32
N PRO A 30 -11.24 -9.44 4.21
CA PRO A 30 -12.67 -9.63 4.04
C PRO A 30 -13.46 -8.32 4.13
N ALA A 31 -13.03 -7.38 4.99
CA ALA A 31 -13.68 -6.07 5.09
C ALA A 31 -13.56 -5.28 3.78
N VAL A 32 -12.40 -5.30 3.13
CA VAL A 32 -12.16 -4.66 1.84
C VAL A 32 -12.93 -5.33 0.72
N LEU A 33 -13.02 -6.65 0.72
CA LEU A 33 -13.81 -7.37 -0.27
C LEU A 33 -15.28 -6.93 -0.20
N VAL A 34 -15.88 -6.93 1.00
CA VAL A 34 -17.28 -6.50 1.18
C VAL A 34 -17.45 -5.02 0.87
N ALA A 35 -16.61 -4.16 1.45
CA ALA A 35 -16.69 -2.71 1.26
C ALA A 35 -16.47 -2.30 -0.21
N GLY A 36 -15.57 -2.97 -0.92
CA GLY A 36 -15.30 -2.73 -2.33
C GLY A 36 -16.42 -3.22 -3.26
N LEU A 37 -17.07 -4.34 -2.91
CA LEU A 37 -18.29 -4.79 -3.60
C LEU A 37 -19.42 -3.78 -3.41
N VAL A 38 -19.63 -3.28 -2.20
CA VAL A 38 -20.60 -2.20 -1.91
C VAL A 38 -20.26 -0.96 -2.72
N LEU A 39 -19.01 -0.49 -2.67
CA LEU A 39 -18.54 0.67 -3.44
C LEU A 39 -18.82 0.53 -4.93
N THR A 40 -18.53 -0.64 -5.49
CA THR A 40 -18.76 -0.92 -6.92
C THR A 40 -20.25 -1.02 -7.25
N ALA A 41 -21.07 -1.60 -6.37
CA ALA A 41 -22.50 -1.76 -6.61
C ALA A 41 -23.27 -0.42 -6.56
N PHE A 42 -22.91 0.45 -5.62
CA PHE A 42 -23.55 1.75 -5.42
C PHE A 42 -22.97 2.88 -6.27
N ALA A 43 -21.86 2.64 -6.98
CA ALA A 43 -21.35 3.59 -7.97
C ALA A 43 -22.40 3.82 -9.08
N THR A 44 -22.69 5.09 -9.34
CA THR A 44 -23.85 5.56 -10.11
C THR A 44 -23.68 5.42 -11.62
N THR A 45 -22.44 5.47 -12.13
CA THR A 45 -22.14 5.40 -13.56
C THR A 45 -21.27 4.18 -13.91
N PRO A 46 -21.34 3.65 -15.15
CA PRO A 46 -20.44 2.57 -15.59
C PRO A 46 -18.95 2.93 -15.42
N LYS A 47 -18.59 4.19 -15.68
CA LYS A 47 -17.24 4.72 -15.49
C LYS A 47 -16.81 4.63 -14.02
N ALA A 48 -17.67 5.04 -13.09
CA ALA A 48 -17.40 4.94 -11.66
C ALA A 48 -17.30 3.48 -11.19
N ARG A 49 -18.15 2.59 -11.70
CA ARG A 49 -18.08 1.16 -11.39
C ARG A 49 -16.76 0.52 -11.80
N VAL A 50 -16.28 0.80 -13.02
CA VAL A 50 -14.98 0.30 -13.50
C VAL A 50 -13.84 0.83 -12.63
N ALA A 51 -13.86 2.13 -12.32
CA ALA A 51 -12.81 2.73 -11.49
C ALA A 51 -12.79 2.15 -10.06
N CYS A 52 -13.95 1.97 -9.46
CA CYS A 52 -14.11 1.37 -8.13
C CYS A 52 -13.75 -0.12 -8.11
N ALA A 53 -14.06 -0.86 -9.18
CA ALA A 53 -13.67 -2.26 -9.30
C ALA A 53 -12.15 -2.42 -9.37
N ILE A 54 -11.46 -1.55 -10.11
CA ILE A 54 -9.99 -1.55 -10.18
C ILE A 54 -9.40 -1.23 -8.80
N TYR A 55 -9.90 -0.19 -8.13
CA TYR A 55 -9.48 0.14 -6.77
C TYR A 55 -9.69 -1.05 -5.80
N THR A 56 -10.87 -1.66 -5.83
CA THR A 56 -11.21 -2.83 -5.01
C THR A 56 -10.29 -4.02 -5.28
N LEU A 57 -10.06 -4.36 -6.55
CA LEU A 57 -9.20 -5.48 -6.92
C LEU A 57 -7.77 -5.30 -6.40
N THR A 58 -7.20 -4.12 -6.62
CA THR A 58 -5.85 -3.81 -6.15
C THR A 58 -5.75 -3.82 -4.63
N ALA A 59 -6.80 -3.42 -3.92
CA ALA A 59 -6.88 -3.48 -2.47
C ALA A 59 -6.96 -4.92 -1.95
N CYS A 60 -7.82 -5.74 -2.55
CA CYS A 60 -7.90 -7.18 -2.27
C CYS A 60 -6.56 -7.87 -2.49
N LEU A 61 -5.85 -7.54 -3.58
CA LEU A 61 -4.51 -8.07 -3.84
C LEU A 61 -3.51 -7.64 -2.77
N LEU A 62 -3.48 -6.36 -2.39
CA LEU A 62 -2.60 -5.86 -1.33
C LEU A 62 -2.83 -6.60 -0.01
N PHE A 63 -4.05 -6.52 0.54
CA PHE A 63 -4.34 -7.08 1.87
C PHE A 63 -4.28 -8.61 1.88
N GLY A 64 -4.78 -9.25 0.82
CA GLY A 64 -4.79 -10.72 0.70
C GLY A 64 -3.39 -11.30 0.58
N VAL A 65 -2.56 -10.79 -0.35
CA VAL A 65 -1.17 -11.27 -0.50
C VAL A 65 -0.34 -10.97 0.75
N SER A 66 -0.52 -9.80 1.37
CA SER A 66 0.22 -9.43 2.56
C SER A 66 -0.14 -10.30 3.77
N ALA A 67 -1.43 -10.60 3.94
CA ALA A 67 -1.89 -11.56 4.94
C ALA A 67 -1.28 -12.94 4.69
N LEU A 68 -1.36 -13.45 3.46
CA LEU A 68 -0.84 -14.75 3.07
C LEU A 68 0.68 -14.85 3.34
N TYR A 69 1.43 -13.84 2.88
CA TYR A 69 2.88 -13.74 3.08
C TYR A 69 3.25 -13.82 4.56
N HIS A 70 2.57 -13.04 5.41
CA HIS A 70 2.95 -12.93 6.81
C HIS A 70 2.39 -14.02 7.71
N ARG A 71 1.31 -14.71 7.33
CA ARG A 71 0.66 -15.71 8.19
C ARG A 71 1.06 -17.16 7.90
N GLY A 72 1.50 -17.46 6.69
CA GLY A 72 1.91 -18.82 6.35
C GLY A 72 3.39 -19.12 6.55
N ASN A 73 3.73 -20.40 6.42
CA ASN A 73 5.09 -20.93 6.41
C ASN A 73 5.34 -21.58 5.05
N TRP A 74 6.08 -20.89 4.19
CA TRP A 74 6.11 -21.17 2.75
C TRP A 74 7.43 -21.78 2.25
N GLY A 75 8.35 -22.08 3.18
CA GLY A 75 9.73 -22.40 2.87
C GLY A 75 10.47 -21.26 2.13
N PRO A 76 11.77 -21.44 1.82
CA PRO A 76 12.60 -20.36 1.29
C PRO A 76 12.11 -19.80 -0.05
N ARG A 77 11.64 -20.67 -0.96
CA ARG A 77 11.17 -20.28 -2.30
C ARG A 77 9.83 -19.54 -2.23
N GLY A 78 8.85 -20.11 -1.52
CA GLY A 78 7.53 -19.51 -1.39
C GLY A 78 7.58 -18.16 -0.67
N GLU A 79 8.40 -18.06 0.39
CA GLU A 79 8.58 -16.80 1.11
C GLU A 79 9.24 -15.73 0.24
N ALA A 80 10.21 -16.09 -0.59
CA ALA A 80 10.83 -15.16 -1.54
C ALA A 80 9.83 -14.63 -2.58
N VAL A 81 8.96 -15.49 -3.13
CA VAL A 81 7.93 -15.10 -4.10
C VAL A 81 6.88 -14.21 -3.43
N LEU A 82 6.31 -14.63 -2.31
CA LEU A 82 5.27 -13.86 -1.62
C LEU A 82 5.78 -12.50 -1.13
N ARG A 83 7.04 -12.42 -0.67
CA ARG A 83 7.68 -11.14 -0.34
C ARG A 83 7.84 -10.21 -1.55
N ARG A 84 8.03 -10.75 -2.76
CA ARG A 84 8.07 -9.93 -3.98
C ARG A 84 6.67 -9.43 -4.33
N LEU A 85 5.67 -10.29 -4.28
CA LEU A 85 4.27 -9.93 -4.56
C LEU A 85 3.74 -8.90 -3.55
N ASP A 86 4.00 -9.10 -2.25
CA ASP A 86 3.60 -8.19 -1.17
C ASP A 86 4.16 -6.77 -1.38
N HIS A 87 5.45 -6.65 -1.70
CA HIS A 87 6.05 -5.34 -1.99
C HIS A 87 5.61 -4.76 -3.35
N ALA A 88 5.41 -5.60 -4.37
CA ALA A 88 4.95 -5.18 -5.68
C ALA A 88 3.52 -4.60 -5.61
N ASN A 89 2.68 -5.16 -4.75
CA ASN A 89 1.30 -4.71 -4.56
C ASN A 89 1.20 -3.28 -4.00
N ILE A 90 2.25 -2.74 -3.39
CA ILE A 90 2.28 -1.32 -2.98
C ILE A 90 2.18 -0.40 -4.20
N PHE A 91 2.91 -0.70 -5.28
CA PHE A 91 2.79 0.07 -6.53
C PHE A 91 1.39 -0.07 -7.14
N LEU A 92 0.85 -1.29 -7.08
CA LEU A 92 -0.44 -1.61 -7.66
C LEU A 92 -1.60 -0.91 -6.94
N ILE A 93 -1.62 -0.89 -5.61
CA ILE A 93 -2.66 -0.17 -4.85
C ILE A 93 -2.55 1.34 -5.03
N ILE A 94 -1.35 1.90 -5.19
CA ILE A 94 -1.21 3.34 -5.48
C ILE A 94 -1.86 3.64 -6.83
N ALA A 95 -1.52 2.92 -7.88
CA ALA A 95 -2.15 3.07 -9.20
C ALA A 95 -3.67 2.86 -9.12
N GLY A 96 -4.12 1.82 -8.40
CA GLY A 96 -5.54 1.53 -8.17
C GLY A 96 -6.27 2.64 -7.40
N THR A 97 -5.60 3.33 -6.48
CA THR A 97 -6.17 4.50 -5.76
C THR A 97 -6.27 5.72 -6.67
N TYR A 98 -5.29 5.95 -7.54
CA TYR A 98 -5.36 7.01 -8.54
C TYR A 98 -6.46 6.78 -9.57
N THR A 99 -6.84 5.54 -9.86
CA THR A 99 -7.84 5.25 -10.89
C THR A 99 -9.18 5.98 -10.66
N PRO A 100 -9.89 5.82 -9.53
CA PRO A 100 -11.11 6.60 -9.26
C PRO A 100 -10.84 8.09 -9.06
N LEU A 101 -9.72 8.49 -8.43
CA LEU A 101 -9.40 9.91 -8.25
C LEU A 101 -9.24 10.64 -9.59
N THR A 102 -8.57 10.03 -10.56
CA THR A 102 -8.39 10.61 -11.89
C THR A 102 -9.64 10.52 -12.74
N MET A 103 -10.30 9.35 -12.78
CA MET A 103 -11.47 9.15 -13.63
C MET A 103 -12.66 9.98 -13.19
N LEU A 104 -12.83 10.23 -11.89
CA LEU A 104 -14.02 10.88 -11.35
C LEU A 104 -13.82 12.36 -11.01
N LEU A 105 -12.60 12.81 -10.70
CA LEU A 105 -12.37 14.20 -10.28
C LEU A 105 -11.64 15.07 -11.30
N LEU A 106 -11.03 14.49 -12.34
CA LEU A 106 -10.25 15.25 -13.31
C LEU A 106 -10.94 15.33 -14.69
N PRO A 107 -10.80 16.47 -15.39
CA PRO A 107 -11.14 16.54 -16.81
C PRO A 107 -10.23 15.59 -17.60
N GLU A 108 -10.73 15.06 -18.72
CA GLU A 108 -10.03 14.01 -19.49
C GLU A 108 -8.59 14.39 -19.90
N THR A 109 -8.36 15.66 -20.20
CA THR A 109 -7.05 16.21 -20.59
C THR A 109 -5.99 16.07 -19.49
N LYS A 110 -6.40 16.06 -18.21
CA LYS A 110 -5.54 15.83 -17.05
C LYS A 110 -5.58 14.37 -16.58
N ALA A 111 -6.76 13.75 -16.64
CA ALA A 111 -6.98 12.39 -16.17
C ALA A 111 -6.12 11.37 -16.95
N LYS A 112 -6.12 11.43 -18.30
CA LYS A 112 -5.42 10.44 -19.13
C LYS A 112 -3.89 10.47 -18.93
N PRO A 113 -3.19 11.62 -18.99
CA PRO A 113 -1.76 11.66 -18.74
C PRO A 113 -1.38 11.17 -17.34
N LEU A 114 -2.12 11.59 -16.31
CA LEU A 114 -1.84 11.14 -14.95
C LEU A 114 -2.05 9.63 -14.81
N MET A 115 -3.15 9.09 -15.35
CA MET A 115 -3.44 7.65 -15.34
C MET A 115 -2.32 6.84 -15.99
N TRP A 116 -1.89 7.24 -17.19
CA TRP A 116 -0.81 6.55 -17.89
C TRP A 116 0.50 6.65 -17.12
N ALA A 117 0.83 7.82 -16.56
CA ALA A 117 2.04 8.01 -15.78
C ALA A 117 2.06 7.12 -14.53
N VAL A 118 0.98 7.06 -13.76
CA VAL A 118 0.92 6.23 -12.53
C VAL A 118 0.93 4.74 -12.86
N TRP A 119 0.19 4.27 -13.86
CA TRP A 119 0.20 2.85 -14.24
C TRP A 119 1.51 2.42 -14.89
N ALA A 120 2.16 3.28 -15.67
CA ALA A 120 3.50 3.04 -16.20
C ALA A 120 4.54 2.97 -15.06
N ALA A 121 4.49 3.90 -14.10
CA ALA A 121 5.35 3.89 -12.92
C ALA A 121 5.12 2.63 -12.06
N ALA A 122 3.87 2.21 -11.86
CA ALA A 122 3.58 0.96 -11.16
C ALA A 122 4.15 -0.26 -11.90
N THR A 123 3.93 -0.34 -13.21
CA THR A 123 4.43 -1.45 -14.03
C THR A 123 5.96 -1.51 -14.01
N ALA A 124 6.62 -0.36 -14.13
CA ALA A 124 8.07 -0.26 -14.03
C ALA A 124 8.57 -0.66 -12.63
N GLY A 125 7.90 -0.22 -11.55
CA GLY A 125 8.23 -0.59 -10.18
C GLY A 125 8.06 -2.09 -9.89
N ILE A 126 7.00 -2.70 -10.42
CA ILE A 126 6.75 -4.14 -10.34
C ILE A 126 7.80 -4.90 -11.15
N ALA A 127 8.07 -4.51 -12.39
CA ALA A 127 9.09 -5.13 -13.23
C ALA A 127 10.48 -5.06 -12.56
N PHE A 128 10.85 -3.89 -12.05
CA PHE A 128 12.10 -3.69 -11.29
C PHE A 128 12.19 -4.65 -10.11
N ARG A 129 11.09 -4.88 -9.38
CA ARG A 129 11.03 -5.82 -8.25
C ARG A 129 11.16 -7.29 -8.67
N VAL A 130 10.58 -7.65 -9.81
CA VAL A 130 10.57 -9.02 -10.33
C VAL A 130 11.93 -9.38 -10.93
N PHE A 131 12.53 -8.49 -11.72
CA PHE A 131 13.77 -8.76 -12.44
C PHE A 131 15.03 -8.46 -11.61
N TRP A 132 15.03 -7.47 -10.70
CA TRP A 132 16.20 -7.12 -9.89
C TRP A 132 16.14 -7.75 -8.49
N VAL A 133 16.50 -9.03 -8.41
CA VAL A 133 16.40 -9.85 -7.18
C VAL A 133 17.26 -9.34 -6.01
N GLY A 134 18.39 -8.67 -6.29
CA GLY A 134 19.33 -8.15 -5.30
C GLY A 134 19.18 -6.67 -4.94
N ALA A 135 18.16 -5.96 -5.43
CA ALA A 135 18.06 -4.52 -5.20
C ALA A 135 17.86 -4.19 -3.71
N PRO A 136 18.50 -3.12 -3.20
CA PRO A 136 18.35 -2.71 -1.80
C PRO A 136 16.89 -2.43 -1.44
N ARG A 137 16.44 -2.94 -0.29
CA ARG A 137 15.04 -2.76 0.18
C ARG A 137 14.66 -1.30 0.38
N TRP A 138 15.63 -0.43 0.67
CA TRP A 138 15.39 1.00 0.89
C TRP A 138 14.98 1.72 -0.39
N LEU A 139 15.43 1.27 -1.57
CA LEU A 139 15.19 1.95 -2.86
C LEU A 139 13.70 2.05 -3.20
N TYR A 140 12.93 1.04 -2.85
CA TYR A 140 11.51 0.97 -3.17
C TYR A 140 10.68 2.01 -2.42
N THR A 141 11.12 2.41 -1.22
CA THR A 141 10.35 3.30 -0.35
C THR A 141 10.21 4.71 -0.92
N PRO A 142 11.30 5.38 -1.33
CA PRO A 142 11.21 6.63 -2.05
C PRO A 142 10.40 6.53 -3.35
N CYS A 143 10.49 5.42 -4.11
CA CYS A 143 9.77 5.29 -5.38
C CYS A 143 8.24 5.32 -5.18
N TYR A 144 7.71 4.55 -4.24
CA TYR A 144 6.26 4.56 -4.01
C TYR A 144 5.78 5.86 -3.34
N ILE A 145 6.61 6.52 -2.50
CA ILE A 145 6.29 7.84 -1.95
C ILE A 145 6.22 8.87 -3.07
N ALA A 146 7.23 8.94 -3.94
CA ALA A 146 7.26 9.85 -5.08
C ALA A 146 6.04 9.65 -5.99
N MET A 147 5.70 8.39 -6.30
CA MET A 147 4.50 8.06 -7.06
C MET A 147 3.21 8.51 -6.35
N GLY A 148 3.10 8.30 -5.04
CA GLY A 148 1.95 8.75 -4.24
C GLY A 148 1.80 10.27 -4.17
N TRP A 149 2.88 11.03 -4.30
CA TRP A 149 2.86 12.49 -4.23
C TRP A 149 2.47 13.19 -5.53
N ALA A 150 2.34 12.46 -6.66
CA ALA A 150 1.85 13.06 -7.91
C ALA A 150 0.45 13.70 -7.77
N ALA A 151 -0.37 13.26 -6.81
CA ALA A 151 -1.68 13.81 -6.50
C ALA A 151 -1.62 15.27 -6.03
N VAL A 152 -0.49 15.72 -5.46
CA VAL A 152 -0.31 17.09 -4.96
C VAL A 152 -0.54 18.13 -6.06
N PHE A 153 -0.09 17.83 -7.28
CA PHE A 153 -0.27 18.71 -8.44
C PHE A 153 -1.73 18.87 -8.88
N PHE A 154 -2.62 17.99 -8.40
CA PHE A 154 -4.04 17.94 -8.78
C PHE A 154 -4.98 18.25 -7.60
N LEU A 155 -4.45 18.61 -6.41
CA LEU A 155 -5.26 18.99 -5.25
C LEU A 155 -6.27 20.13 -5.57
N PRO A 156 -5.92 21.18 -6.34
CA PRO A 156 -6.90 22.20 -6.71
C PRO A 156 -8.05 21.66 -7.55
N ASP A 157 -7.79 20.68 -8.43
CA ASP A 157 -8.84 20.03 -9.22
C ASP A 157 -9.71 19.13 -8.35
N PHE A 158 -9.11 18.36 -7.43
CA PHE A 158 -9.85 17.54 -6.46
C PHE A 158 -10.75 18.37 -5.55
N LEU A 159 -10.30 19.56 -5.12
CA LEU A 159 -11.12 20.48 -4.35
C LEU A 159 -12.32 20.99 -5.16
N ARG A 160 -12.11 21.38 -6.42
CA ARG A 160 -13.18 21.92 -7.28
C ARG A 160 -14.23 20.86 -7.63
N ALA A 161 -13.80 19.64 -7.94
CA ALA A 161 -14.71 18.58 -8.38
C ALA A 161 -15.33 17.78 -7.23
N GLY A 162 -14.57 17.50 -6.16
CA GLY A 162 -14.98 16.65 -5.04
C GLY A 162 -15.31 17.41 -3.75
N GLY A 163 -15.00 18.70 -3.68
CA GLY A 163 -15.20 19.51 -2.48
C GLY A 163 -14.18 19.24 -1.36
N ILE A 164 -14.37 19.95 -0.24
CA ILE A 164 -13.41 19.96 0.87
C ILE A 164 -13.28 18.60 1.57
N ALA A 165 -14.38 17.84 1.68
CA ALA A 165 -14.36 16.54 2.34
C ALA A 165 -13.46 15.53 1.60
N VAL A 166 -13.57 15.49 0.27
CA VAL A 166 -12.72 14.64 -0.58
C VAL A 166 -11.27 15.09 -0.52
N LEU A 167 -11.01 16.40 -0.58
CA LEU A 167 -9.65 16.93 -0.45
C LEU A 167 -9.00 16.51 0.88
N VAL A 168 -9.71 16.68 1.99
CA VAL A 168 -9.22 16.29 3.32
C VAL A 168 -8.93 14.79 3.38
N CYS A 169 -9.77 13.94 2.77
CA CYS A 169 -9.52 12.51 2.69
C CYS A 169 -8.24 12.21 1.89
N VAL A 170 -8.06 12.83 0.71
CA VAL A 170 -6.86 12.62 -0.12
C VAL A 170 -5.58 13.05 0.60
N VAL A 171 -5.60 14.24 1.21
CA VAL A 171 -4.43 14.76 1.94
C VAL A 171 -4.13 13.90 3.17
N THR A 172 -5.14 13.57 3.97
CA THR A 172 -4.96 12.77 5.18
C THR A 172 -4.46 11.36 4.85
N GLY A 173 -5.05 10.71 3.84
CA GLY A 173 -4.60 9.41 3.37
C GLY A 173 -3.16 9.43 2.85
N GLY A 174 -2.80 10.44 2.04
CA GLY A 174 -1.44 10.63 1.54
C GLY A 174 -0.40 10.88 2.64
N LEU A 175 -0.76 11.66 3.68
CA LEU A 175 0.08 11.88 4.84
C LEU A 175 0.25 10.60 5.68
N LEU A 176 -0.83 9.86 5.93
CA LEU A 176 -0.77 8.58 6.66
C LEU A 176 0.13 7.57 5.94
N TYR A 177 0.02 7.45 4.61
CA TYR A 177 0.92 6.61 3.82
C TYR A 177 2.37 7.07 3.91
N SER A 178 2.62 8.38 3.84
CA SER A 178 3.97 8.95 3.91
C SER A 178 4.60 8.69 5.29
N VAL A 179 3.88 8.94 6.38
CA VAL A 179 4.33 8.65 7.74
C VAL A 179 4.59 7.15 7.91
N GLY A 180 3.71 6.29 7.37
CA GLY A 180 3.92 4.85 7.35
C GLY A 180 5.22 4.47 6.65
N GLY A 181 5.47 5.01 5.45
CA GLY A 181 6.70 4.78 4.70
C GLY A 181 7.95 5.22 5.47
N VAL A 182 7.89 6.36 6.16
CA VAL A 182 8.97 6.85 7.03
C VAL A 182 9.21 5.86 8.18
N VAL A 183 8.16 5.47 8.91
CA VAL A 183 8.25 4.48 10.01
C VAL A 183 8.88 3.17 9.55
N TYR A 184 8.48 2.68 8.37
CA TYR A 184 9.04 1.48 7.78
C TYR A 184 10.53 1.65 7.42
N GLY A 185 10.90 2.80 6.86
CA GLY A 185 12.28 3.13 6.49
C GLY A 185 13.22 3.24 7.70
N ILE A 186 12.80 3.97 8.74
CA ILE A 186 13.60 4.20 9.95
C ILE A 186 13.50 3.06 10.98
N LYS A 187 12.56 2.12 10.78
CA LYS A 187 12.27 0.99 11.66
C LYS A 187 11.93 1.40 13.10
N ARG A 188 11.31 2.57 13.26
CA ARG A 188 10.89 3.17 14.54
C ARG A 188 9.56 3.92 14.33
N PRO A 189 8.68 4.01 15.35
CA PRO A 189 8.82 3.44 16.69
C PRO A 189 8.67 1.91 16.69
N ASN A 190 9.12 1.26 17.77
CA ASN A 190 8.97 -0.19 17.98
C ASN A 190 8.27 -0.44 19.33
N PRO A 191 6.94 -0.18 19.42
CA PRO A 191 6.23 -0.07 20.71
C PRO A 191 6.32 -1.34 21.57
N SER A 192 6.23 -2.50 20.94
CA SER A 192 6.39 -3.80 21.60
C SER A 192 7.09 -4.77 20.64
N PRO A 193 8.42 -4.98 20.77
CA PRO A 193 9.17 -5.86 19.87
C PRO A 193 8.59 -7.28 19.76
N ARG A 194 7.93 -7.77 20.81
CA ARG A 194 7.32 -9.11 20.84
C ARG A 194 5.92 -9.16 20.23
N TRP A 195 5.14 -8.08 20.31
CA TRP A 195 3.72 -8.09 19.92
C TRP A 195 3.41 -7.17 18.75
N PHE A 196 3.89 -5.93 18.79
CA PHE A 196 3.53 -4.85 17.89
C PHE A 196 4.75 -3.97 17.62
N GLY A 197 5.50 -4.27 16.57
CA GLY A 197 6.71 -3.54 16.21
C GLY A 197 6.48 -2.49 15.13
N PHE A 198 7.57 -1.93 14.60
CA PHE A 198 7.52 -0.87 13.58
C PHE A 198 6.75 -1.27 12.32
N HIS A 199 6.76 -2.56 11.97
CA HIS A 199 6.07 -3.07 10.79
C HIS A 199 4.56 -3.11 11.01
N GLU A 200 4.11 -3.40 12.23
CA GLU A 200 2.71 -3.33 12.62
C GLU A 200 2.21 -1.88 12.69
N VAL A 201 3.06 -0.94 13.14
CA VAL A 201 2.78 0.50 13.05
C VAL A 201 2.60 0.92 11.58
N PHE A 202 3.53 0.51 10.71
CA PHE A 202 3.42 0.74 9.26
C PHE A 202 2.10 0.20 8.70
N HIS A 203 1.76 -1.07 8.96
CA HIS A 203 0.51 -1.68 8.51
C HIS A 203 -0.74 -0.96 9.04
N SER A 204 -0.69 -0.44 10.27
CA SER A 204 -1.81 0.31 10.85
C SER A 204 -2.01 1.63 10.12
N LEU A 205 -0.93 2.35 9.82
CA LEU A 205 -0.97 3.61 9.07
C LEU A 205 -1.45 3.39 7.63
N THR A 206 -0.97 2.33 6.95
CA THR A 206 -1.44 2.01 5.59
C THR A 206 -2.91 1.60 5.57
N LEU A 207 -3.37 0.87 6.60
CA LEU A 207 -4.78 0.51 6.74
C LEU A 207 -5.65 1.75 6.96
N ALA A 208 -5.25 2.64 7.89
CA ALA A 208 -5.95 3.90 8.13
C ALA A 208 -5.98 4.78 6.87
N ALA A 209 -4.84 4.90 6.18
CA ALA A 209 -4.75 5.63 4.91
C ALA A 209 -5.72 5.06 3.86
N PHE A 210 -5.75 3.73 3.71
CA PHE A 210 -6.69 3.07 2.80
C PHE A 210 -8.14 3.38 3.15
N VAL A 211 -8.53 3.28 4.43
CA VAL A 211 -9.91 3.58 4.87
C VAL A 211 -10.29 5.02 4.54
N VAL A 212 -9.39 5.98 4.79
CA VAL A 212 -9.63 7.39 4.48
C VAL A 212 -9.79 7.60 2.97
N HIS A 213 -8.95 6.97 2.14
CA HIS A 213 -9.11 7.02 0.68
C HIS A 213 -10.41 6.36 0.22
N TYR A 214 -10.79 5.22 0.79
CA TYR A 214 -12.05 4.55 0.49
C TYR A 214 -13.24 5.47 0.77
N VAL A 215 -13.25 6.17 1.90
CA VAL A 215 -14.30 7.15 2.24
C VAL A 215 -14.32 8.27 1.20
N GLY A 216 -13.18 8.88 0.88
CA GLY A 216 -13.09 9.93 -0.14
C GLY A 216 -13.59 9.48 -1.52
N ILE A 217 -13.20 8.27 -1.96
CA ILE A 217 -13.65 7.69 -3.23
C ILE A 217 -15.16 7.41 -3.21
N SER A 218 -15.69 6.91 -2.09
CA SER A 218 -17.13 6.64 -1.93
C SER A 218 -17.97 7.92 -2.08
N LEU A 219 -17.53 9.02 -1.46
CA LEU A 219 -18.22 10.32 -1.56
C LEU A 219 -18.38 10.77 -3.02
N VAL A 220 -17.36 10.54 -3.84
CA VAL A 220 -17.40 10.91 -5.26
C VAL A 220 -18.20 9.89 -6.07
N ALA A 221 -17.92 8.59 -5.89
CA ALA A 221 -18.51 7.52 -6.69
C ALA A 221 -20.04 7.41 -6.54
N TYR A 222 -20.59 7.78 -5.38
CA TYR A 222 -22.04 7.76 -5.13
C TYR A 222 -22.75 9.03 -5.60
N GLN A 223 -22.01 10.04 -6.05
CA GLN A 223 -22.53 11.33 -6.54
C GLN A 223 -22.21 11.58 -8.02
N SER A 224 -21.52 10.63 -8.68
CA SER A 224 -21.02 10.74 -10.06
C SER A 224 -22.10 10.56 -11.13
#